data_AF-A0A7D8IXC1-F1
#
_entry.id   AF-A0A7D8IXC1-F1
#
_cell.length_a   1.000
_cell.length_b   1.000
_cell.length_c   1.000
_cell.angle_alpha   90.00
_cell.angle_beta   90.00
_cell.angle_gamma   90.00
#
_symmetry.space_group_name_H-M   'P 1'
#
loop_
_entity.id
_entity.type
_entity.pdbx_description
1 polymer ?
#
loop_
_entity_poly.entity_id
_entity_poly.type
_entity_poly.pdbx_seq_one_letter_code
_entity_poly.pdbx_strand_id
1 'polypeptide(L)'
;MPGVITQMPWRQPPTTRPVTITAQMLKNTGFLPAGFRETNSNGQQLKALLIRNAQHAEVLQGLVITSGGQPLTYKALRQISLDISVGLGGYIRDGRTATGAMNSWTVPLASFGTSGGNGHIAVLLSPETLTGAREDSDRLYRFQVNGRPGTEQNAHVDRYGGKRP
;
A
#
# COMPACT_ATOMS: atom_id res chain seq x y z
N MET A 1 -15.67 -52.49 -3.82
CA MET A 1 -15.58 -51.28 -2.98
C MET A 1 -14.93 -50.19 -3.82
N PRO A 2 -15.65 -49.13 -4.24
CA PRO A 2 -15.07 -48.05 -5.04
C PRO A 2 -14.49 -46.92 -4.16
N GLY A 3 -13.41 -46.30 -4.63
CA GLY A 3 -13.09 -44.87 -4.40
C GLY A 3 -12.09 -44.52 -3.30
N VAL A 4 -10.79 -44.54 -3.63
CA VAL A 4 -9.80 -43.69 -2.93
C VAL A 4 -9.70 -42.39 -3.72
N ILE A 5 -10.37 -41.34 -3.24
CA ILE A 5 -10.19 -39.99 -3.74
C ILE A 5 -8.88 -39.48 -3.14
N THR A 6 -7.80 -39.55 -3.91
CA THR A 6 -6.55 -38.83 -3.59
C THR A 6 -6.86 -37.34 -3.62
N GLN A 7 -7.05 -36.74 -2.44
CA GLN A 7 -7.15 -35.29 -2.31
C GLN A 7 -5.83 -34.67 -2.81
N MET A 8 -5.93 -33.88 -3.87
CA MET A 8 -4.84 -33.06 -4.39
C MET A 8 -4.36 -32.11 -3.28
N PRO A 9 -3.04 -31.90 -3.12
CA PRO A 9 -2.54 -30.98 -2.13
C PRO A 9 -3.04 -29.59 -2.50
N TRP A 10 -3.81 -28.99 -1.60
CA TRP A 10 -4.19 -27.59 -1.65
C TRP A 10 -3.01 -26.77 -2.13
N ARG A 11 -3.16 -26.06 -3.25
CA ARG A 11 -2.31 -24.90 -3.55
C ARG A 11 -2.34 -24.06 -2.28
N GLN A 12 -1.23 -24.04 -1.53
CA GLN A 12 -1.02 -23.00 -0.55
C GLN A 12 -1.17 -21.68 -1.32
N PRO A 13 -1.99 -20.72 -0.86
CA PRO A 13 -2.03 -19.41 -1.50
C PRO A 13 -0.59 -18.89 -1.49
N PRO A 14 -0.10 -18.28 -2.60
CA PRO A 14 1.24 -17.71 -2.62
C PRO A 14 1.31 -16.75 -1.44
N THR A 15 2.14 -17.08 -0.44
CA THR A 15 2.28 -16.28 0.76
C THR A 15 2.56 -14.85 0.31
N THR A 16 1.63 -13.94 0.60
CA THR A 16 1.71 -12.54 0.20
C THR A 16 2.76 -11.88 1.10
N ARG A 17 4.04 -12.10 0.78
CA ARG A 17 5.15 -11.58 1.58
C ARG A 17 4.94 -10.07 1.76
N PRO A 18 4.76 -9.60 3.00
CA PRO A 18 4.51 -8.19 3.25
C PRO A 18 5.67 -7.35 2.74
N VAL A 19 5.35 -6.27 2.03
CA VAL A 19 6.32 -5.27 1.61
C VAL A 19 6.32 -4.16 2.65
N THR A 20 7.48 -3.87 3.23
CA THR A 20 7.65 -2.74 4.14
C THR A 20 8.26 -1.56 3.38
N ILE A 21 7.61 -0.40 3.47
CA ILE A 21 8.10 0.87 2.94
C ILE A 21 8.35 1.80 4.12
N THR A 22 9.58 2.28 4.27
CA THR A 22 9.96 3.20 5.34
C THR A 22 10.01 4.64 4.83
N ALA A 23 9.90 5.62 5.75
CA ALA A 23 10.10 7.02 5.39
C ALA A 23 11.49 7.27 4.77
N GLN A 24 12.54 6.59 5.25
CA GLN A 24 13.88 6.67 4.66
C GLN A 24 13.92 6.16 3.21
N MET A 25 13.22 5.07 2.88
CA MET A 25 13.13 4.61 1.49
C MET A 25 12.51 5.67 0.60
N LEU A 26 11.41 6.30 1.06
CA LEU A 26 10.74 7.35 0.29
C LEU A 26 11.59 8.63 0.14
N LYS A 27 12.42 8.96 1.14
CA LYS A 27 13.40 10.05 1.04
C LYS A 27 14.46 9.74 -0.02
N ASN A 28 15.03 8.54 0.00
CA ASN A 28 16.06 8.12 -0.94
C ASN A 28 15.58 8.11 -2.40
N THR A 29 14.29 7.89 -2.63
CA THR A 29 13.68 7.91 -3.96
C THR A 29 13.09 9.27 -4.34
N GLY A 30 13.17 10.28 -3.47
CA GLY A 30 12.64 11.63 -3.71
C GLY A 30 11.12 11.78 -3.56
N PHE A 31 10.41 10.76 -3.08
CA PHE A 31 8.97 10.85 -2.78
C PHE A 31 8.69 11.63 -1.49
N LEU A 32 9.66 11.70 -0.58
CA LEU A 32 9.64 12.59 0.57
C LEU A 32 10.82 13.56 0.49
N PRO A 33 10.64 14.83 0.92
CA PRO A 33 11.73 15.80 0.94
C PRO A 33 12.81 15.36 1.95
N ALA A 34 14.07 15.70 1.68
CA ALA A 34 15.21 15.32 2.55
C ALA A 34 15.03 15.80 4.02
N GLY A 35 14.36 16.94 4.21
CA GLY A 35 14.04 17.50 5.53
C GLY A 35 12.84 16.85 6.25
N PHE A 36 12.19 15.85 5.65
CA PHE A 36 11.10 15.13 6.28
C PHE A 36 11.59 14.42 7.55
N ARG A 37 10.88 14.63 8.66
CA ARG A 37 11.16 13.95 9.93
C ARG A 37 10.53 12.56 9.92
N GLU A 38 11.38 11.55 10.04
CA GLU A 38 10.96 10.14 10.02
C GLU A 38 10.28 9.68 11.31
N THR A 39 10.41 10.49 12.37
CA THR A 39 9.82 10.25 13.68
C THR A 39 8.84 11.33 14.08
N ASN A 40 7.77 10.94 14.77
CA ASN A 40 6.90 11.89 15.48
C ASN A 40 7.58 12.42 16.77
N SER A 41 6.88 13.30 17.50
CA SER A 41 7.34 13.88 18.77
C SER A 41 7.61 12.85 19.87
N ASN A 42 7.06 11.64 19.77
CA ASN A 42 7.30 10.52 20.69
C ASN A 42 8.46 9.62 20.26
N GLY A 43 9.20 10.00 19.21
CA GLY A 43 10.30 9.21 18.66
C GLY A 43 9.85 7.96 17.91
N GLN A 44 8.57 7.84 17.57
CA GLN A 44 8.03 6.68 16.85
C GLN A 44 8.24 6.88 15.35
N GLN A 45 8.76 5.86 14.67
CA GLN A 45 9.02 5.85 13.23
C GLN A 45 7.80 5.43 12.43
N LEU A 46 7.59 6.08 11.29
CA LEU A 46 6.52 5.74 10.34
C LEU A 46 6.98 4.65 9.34
N LYS A 47 6.14 3.63 9.14
CA LYS A 47 6.29 2.65 8.07
C LYS A 47 4.94 2.25 7.49
N ALA A 48 4.93 1.93 6.19
CA ALA A 48 3.78 1.33 5.50
C ALA A 48 4.06 -0.15 5.23
N LEU A 49 3.03 -0.97 5.41
CA LEU A 49 3.05 -2.41 5.20
C LEU A 49 2.01 -2.71 4.12
N LEU A 50 2.42 -3.33 3.02
CA LEU A 50 1.53 -3.70 1.94
C LEU A 50 1.50 -5.21 1.77
N ILE A 51 0.29 -5.73 1.62
CA ILE A 51 0.03 -7.12 1.25
C ILE A 51 -0.91 -7.14 0.06
N ARG A 52 -0.88 -8.23 -0.72
CA ARG A 52 -2.02 -8.57 -1.57
C ARG A 52 -3.12 -9.13 -0.69
N ASN A 53 -4.36 -8.75 -0.97
CA ASN A 53 -5.51 -9.33 -0.29
C ASN A 53 -5.54 -10.85 -0.56
N ALA A 54 -5.87 -11.64 0.48
CA ALA A 54 -5.79 -13.09 0.40
C ALA A 54 -6.88 -13.70 -0.48
N GLN A 55 -8.04 -13.04 -0.59
CA GLN A 55 -9.17 -13.44 -1.40
C GLN A 55 -9.09 -12.90 -2.83
N HIS A 56 -8.51 -11.71 -2.98
CA HIS A 56 -8.40 -10.94 -4.23
C HIS A 56 -6.95 -10.51 -4.44
N ALA A 57 -6.13 -11.39 -5.02
CA ALA A 57 -4.69 -11.15 -5.17
C ALA A 57 -4.35 -9.93 -6.04
N GLU A 58 -5.27 -9.51 -6.90
CA GLU A 58 -5.23 -8.29 -7.68
C GLU A 58 -5.36 -7.02 -6.82
N VAL A 59 -5.98 -7.11 -5.64
CA VAL A 59 -6.20 -5.98 -4.73
C VAL A 59 -5.07 -5.86 -3.71
N LEU A 60 -4.59 -4.63 -3.48
CA LEU A 60 -3.67 -4.34 -2.38
C LEU A 60 -4.44 -3.93 -1.14
N GLN A 61 -3.88 -4.31 0.01
CA GLN A 61 -4.24 -3.78 1.31
C GLN A 61 -2.99 -3.17 1.94
N GLY A 62 -3.13 -1.98 2.49
CA GLY A 62 -2.04 -1.21 3.08
C GLY A 62 -2.34 -0.83 4.52
N LEU A 63 -1.36 -0.98 5.39
CA LEU A 63 -1.43 -0.52 6.77
C LEU A 63 -0.22 0.37 7.06
N VAL A 64 -0.46 1.64 7.35
CA VAL A 64 0.57 2.56 7.83
C VAL A 64 0.57 2.54 9.33
N ILE A 65 1.72 2.34 9.96
CA ILE A 65 1.84 2.33 11.42
C ILE A 65 3.01 3.18 11.89
N THR A 66 2.92 3.69 13.10
CA THR A 66 4.08 4.14 13.87
C THR A 66 4.66 2.97 14.67
N SER A 67 5.97 2.96 14.93
CA SER A 67 6.61 1.92 15.75
C SER A 67 7.88 2.42 16.44
N GLY A 68 8.30 1.73 17.50
CA GLY A 68 9.43 2.18 18.33
C GLY A 68 9.09 3.44 19.14
N GLY A 69 10.09 4.06 19.75
CA GLY A 69 9.89 5.27 20.57
C GLY A 69 9.04 5.02 21.82
N GLN A 70 8.47 6.09 22.37
CA GLN A 70 7.64 6.04 23.58
C GLN A 70 6.17 5.73 23.24
N PRO A 71 5.49 4.86 24.00
CA PRO A 71 4.09 4.53 23.76
C PRO A 71 3.19 5.74 24.04
N LEU A 72 2.20 5.94 23.17
CA LEU A 72 1.14 6.92 23.40
C LEU A 72 0.13 6.39 24.42
N THR A 73 -0.43 7.29 25.23
CA THR A 73 -1.51 6.93 26.15
C THR A 73 -2.76 6.54 25.38
N TYR A 74 -3.60 5.68 25.96
CA TYR A 74 -4.83 5.24 25.28
C TYR A 74 -5.77 6.41 24.94
N LYS A 75 -5.83 7.46 25.76
CA LYS A 75 -6.60 8.68 25.46
C LYS A 75 -6.07 9.36 24.19
N ALA A 76 -4.75 9.54 24.08
CA ALA A 76 -4.11 10.13 22.91
C ALA A 76 -4.33 9.28 21.66
N LEU A 77 -4.19 7.95 21.76
CA LEU A 77 -4.47 7.03 20.65
C LEU A 77 -5.87 7.25 20.08
N ARG A 78 -6.90 7.23 20.93
CA ARG A 78 -8.28 7.40 20.46
C ARG A 78 -8.50 8.75 19.78
N GLN A 79 -7.97 9.83 20.36
CA GLN A 79 -8.14 11.17 19.81
C GLN A 79 -7.47 11.29 18.44
N ILE A 80 -6.20 10.92 18.35
CA ILE A 80 -5.45 10.99 17.08
C ILE A 80 -6.10 10.12 16.02
N SER A 81 -6.56 8.91 16.35
CA SER A 81 -7.25 8.05 15.38
C SER A 81 -8.53 8.68 14.82
N LEU A 82 -9.25 9.49 15.61
CA LEU A 82 -10.42 10.23 15.15
C LEU A 82 -10.05 11.44 14.27
N ASP A 83 -8.91 12.07 14.54
CA ASP A 83 -8.45 13.28 13.85
C ASP A 83 -7.80 12.99 12.48
N ILE A 84 -7.48 11.72 12.18
CA ILE A 84 -6.92 11.31 10.88
C ILE A 84 -8.01 11.41 9.80
N SER A 85 -7.83 12.33 8.86
CA SER A 85 -8.79 12.63 7.80
C SER A 85 -8.50 11.92 6.47
N VAL A 86 -7.28 11.40 6.28
CA VAL A 86 -6.87 10.68 5.06
C VAL A 86 -6.62 9.22 5.40
N GLY A 87 -7.40 8.34 4.78
CA GLY A 87 -7.45 6.92 5.14
C GLY A 87 -8.30 6.66 6.37
N LEU A 88 -8.32 5.40 6.83
CA LEU A 88 -9.12 4.99 7.98
C LEU A 88 -8.23 4.97 9.23
N GLY A 89 -8.34 6.01 10.05
CA GLY A 89 -7.56 6.18 11.27
C GLY A 89 -7.81 5.09 12.32
N GLY A 90 -6.76 4.71 13.04
CA GLY A 90 -6.77 3.64 14.04
C GLY A 90 -5.53 3.67 14.94
N TYR A 91 -5.42 2.67 15.82
CA TYR A 91 -4.37 2.57 16.82
C TYR A 91 -4.04 1.12 17.17
N ILE A 92 -2.88 0.90 17.78
CA ILE A 92 -2.38 -0.37 18.30
C ILE A 92 -2.18 -0.20 19.80
N ARG A 93 -3.02 -0.85 20.60
CA ARG A 93 -2.93 -0.78 22.07
C ARG A 93 -2.15 -1.95 22.67
N ASP A 94 -2.32 -3.13 22.11
CA ASP A 94 -1.91 -4.43 22.66
C ASP A 94 -0.69 -5.04 21.96
N GLY A 95 -0.16 -4.32 20.97
CA GLY A 95 0.97 -4.72 20.13
C GLY A 95 0.68 -5.80 19.09
N ARG A 96 -0.58 -6.23 19.00
CA ARG A 96 -1.01 -7.38 18.19
C ARG A 96 -2.08 -7.01 17.18
N THR A 97 -2.92 -6.05 17.52
CA THR A 97 -4.11 -5.69 16.76
C THR A 97 -4.11 -4.20 16.48
N ALA A 98 -4.30 -3.83 15.21
CA ALA A 98 -4.69 -2.48 14.84
C ALA A 98 -6.22 -2.37 14.89
N THR A 99 -6.73 -1.36 15.58
CA THR A 99 -8.16 -1.09 15.77
C THR A 99 -8.48 0.29 15.24
N GLY A 100 -9.50 0.38 14.39
CA GLY A 100 -10.00 1.63 13.85
C GLY A 100 -10.63 2.54 14.90
N ALA A 101 -10.68 3.83 14.58
CA ALA A 101 -11.47 4.79 15.33
C ALA A 101 -12.91 4.28 15.50
N MET A 102 -13.48 4.48 16.69
CA MET A 102 -14.81 3.97 17.07
C MET A 102 -15.00 2.44 16.89
N ASN A 103 -13.92 1.65 16.83
CA ASN A 103 -13.94 0.20 16.55
C ASN A 103 -14.51 -0.15 15.16
N SER A 104 -14.41 0.77 14.20
CA SER A 104 -14.93 0.59 12.83
C SER A 104 -14.29 -0.57 12.05
N TRP A 105 -13.07 -0.95 12.40
CA TRP A 105 -12.36 -2.08 11.80
C TRP A 105 -11.34 -2.66 12.78
N THR A 106 -10.92 -3.90 12.53
CA THR A 106 -9.81 -4.55 13.24
C THR A 106 -8.96 -5.36 12.27
N VAL A 107 -7.65 -5.32 12.47
CA VAL A 107 -6.67 -6.03 11.65
C VAL A 107 -5.59 -6.64 12.57
N PRO A 108 -5.36 -7.96 12.51
CA PRO A 108 -4.21 -8.57 13.15
C PRO A 108 -2.91 -8.14 12.47
N LEU A 109 -1.93 -7.66 13.24
CA LEU A 109 -0.63 -7.23 12.70
C LEU A 109 0.16 -8.40 12.10
N ALA A 110 -0.06 -9.61 12.61
CA ALA A 110 0.53 -10.84 12.07
C ALA A 110 0.14 -11.06 10.59
N SER A 111 -1.03 -10.59 10.15
CA SER A 111 -1.44 -10.65 8.73
C SER A 111 -0.54 -9.81 7.82
N PHE A 112 0.15 -8.82 8.38
CA PHE A 112 1.16 -8.00 7.72
C PHE A 112 2.59 -8.42 8.07
N GLY A 113 2.77 -9.61 8.68
CA GLY A 113 4.07 -10.16 9.05
C GLY A 113 4.85 -9.31 10.07
N THR A 114 4.16 -8.52 10.88
CA THR A 114 4.77 -7.68 11.93
C THR A 114 4.07 -7.90 13.27
N SER A 115 4.75 -7.51 14.35
CA SER A 115 4.11 -7.06 15.58
C SER A 115 4.28 -5.54 15.67
N GLY A 116 3.41 -4.90 16.44
CA GLY A 116 3.54 -3.49 16.80
C GLY A 116 3.94 -3.44 18.27
N GLY A 117 4.72 -2.45 18.70
CA GLY A 117 4.74 -2.14 20.14
C GLY A 117 3.34 -1.71 20.61
N ASN A 118 3.16 -1.59 21.92
CA ASN A 118 1.96 -0.97 22.47
C ASN A 118 2.01 0.55 22.24
N GLY A 119 0.85 1.19 22.07
CA GLY A 119 0.78 2.65 22.08
C GLY A 119 1.18 3.32 20.76
N HIS A 120 0.76 2.76 19.63
CA HIS A 120 1.08 3.28 18.30
C HIS A 120 -0.17 3.64 17.49
N ILE A 121 -0.01 4.54 16.52
CA ILE A 121 -1.05 4.89 15.56
C ILE A 121 -1.01 3.93 14.38
N ALA A 122 -2.18 3.65 13.81
CA ALA A 122 -2.35 2.88 12.59
C ALA A 122 -3.31 3.61 11.63
N VAL A 123 -3.10 3.46 10.33
CA VAL A 123 -4.02 3.95 9.29
C VAL A 123 -4.19 2.82 8.27
N LEU A 124 -5.42 2.38 8.09
CA LEU A 124 -5.76 1.43 7.04
C LEU A 124 -6.00 2.20 5.74
N LEU A 125 -5.27 1.83 4.70
CA LEU A 125 -5.44 2.35 3.34
C LEU A 125 -6.49 1.48 2.63
N SER A 126 -7.56 2.11 2.15
CA SER A 126 -8.63 1.38 1.46
C SER A 126 -8.13 0.84 0.11
N PRO A 127 -8.71 -0.28 -0.38
CA PRO A 127 -8.47 -0.77 -1.74
C PRO A 127 -8.63 0.32 -2.80
N GLU A 128 -9.61 1.21 -2.65
CA GLU A 128 -9.87 2.33 -3.56
C GLU A 128 -8.71 3.32 -3.57
N THR A 129 -8.19 3.68 -2.39
CA THR A 129 -7.02 4.57 -2.26
C THR A 129 -5.79 3.98 -2.97
N LEU A 130 -5.59 2.67 -2.82
CA LEU A 130 -4.46 1.96 -3.43
C LEU A 130 -4.65 1.68 -4.92
N THR A 131 -5.90 1.52 -5.36
CA THR A 131 -6.26 1.31 -6.77
C THR A 131 -6.13 2.61 -7.55
N GLY A 132 -6.64 3.73 -7.01
CA GLY A 132 -6.45 5.05 -7.60
C GLY A 132 -4.97 5.41 -7.75
N ALA A 133 -4.14 5.15 -6.72
CA ALA A 133 -2.70 5.37 -6.80
C ALA A 133 -2.00 4.54 -7.90
N ARG A 134 -2.50 3.33 -8.18
CA ARG A 134 -2.01 2.49 -9.29
C ARG A 134 -2.40 3.04 -10.65
N GLU A 135 -3.66 3.46 -10.80
CA GLU A 135 -4.15 4.05 -12.05
C GLU A 135 -3.39 5.33 -12.41
N ASP A 136 -3.14 6.19 -11.43
CA ASP A 136 -2.34 7.41 -11.62
C ASP A 136 -0.88 7.09 -11.98
N SER A 137 -0.28 6.09 -11.33
CA SER A 137 1.07 5.65 -11.66
C SER A 137 1.18 5.07 -13.07
N ASP A 138 0.21 4.25 -13.51
CA ASP A 138 0.18 3.70 -14.87
C ASP A 138 0.01 4.81 -15.92
N ARG A 139 -0.84 5.81 -15.64
CA ARG A 139 -0.97 7.00 -16.50
C ARG A 139 0.34 7.76 -16.59
N LEU A 140 0.98 8.07 -15.48
CA LEU A 140 2.28 8.77 -15.46
C LEU A 140 3.37 7.98 -16.18
N TYR A 141 3.40 6.66 -16.01
CA TYR A 141 4.30 5.78 -16.75
C TYR A 141 4.07 5.86 -18.26
N ARG A 142 2.81 5.77 -18.71
CA ARG A 142 2.47 5.91 -20.14
C ARG A 142 2.80 7.30 -20.68
N PHE A 143 2.61 8.37 -19.90
CA PHE A 143 3.01 9.73 -20.29
C PHE A 143 4.53 9.87 -20.43
N GLN A 144 5.33 9.28 -19.54
CA GLN A 144 6.79 9.28 -19.67
C GLN A 144 7.29 8.43 -20.85
N VAL A 145 6.64 7.29 -21.11
CA VAL A 145 7.02 6.39 -22.21
C VAL A 145 6.62 6.94 -23.58
N ASN A 146 5.42 7.51 -23.71
CA ASN A 146 4.95 8.17 -24.93
C ASN A 146 5.45 9.62 -25.06
N GLY A 147 6.13 10.15 -24.03
CA GLY A 147 6.65 11.51 -23.96
C GLY A 147 8.03 11.72 -24.59
N ARG A 148 8.52 10.78 -25.42
CA ARG A 148 9.67 11.03 -26.31
C ARG A 148 9.18 11.66 -27.62
N PRO A 149 9.48 12.93 -27.92
CA PRO A 149 9.29 13.46 -29.26
C PRO A 149 10.37 12.83 -30.17
N GLY A 150 9.93 12.00 -31.12
CA GLY A 150 10.76 11.28 -32.08
C GLY A 150 10.83 9.79 -31.71
N THR A 151 10.33 8.83 -32.49
CA THR A 151 10.06 8.79 -33.92
C THR A 151 8.95 7.76 -34.20
N GLU A 152 7.76 8.20 -34.61
CA GLU A 152 6.91 7.40 -35.49
C GLU A 152 7.00 8.01 -36.90
N GLN A 153 8.17 7.88 -37.51
CA GLN A 153 8.33 8.04 -38.95
C GLN A 153 8.83 6.71 -39.50
N ASN A 154 7.89 5.80 -39.75
CA ASN A 154 7.90 4.87 -40.88
C ASN A 154 6.64 3.99 -40.86
N ALA A 155 5.52 4.58 -41.29
CA ALA A 155 4.57 3.86 -42.11
C ALA A 155 4.67 4.48 -43.51
N HIS A 156 5.60 3.94 -44.31
CA HIS A 156 5.57 4.12 -45.76
C HIS A 156 4.27 3.49 -46.26
N VAL A 157 3.25 4.32 -46.49
CA VAL A 157 2.18 4.01 -47.43
C VAL A 157 2.06 5.23 -48.32
N ASP A 158 2.75 5.15 -49.44
CA ASP A 158 2.59 6.04 -50.58
C ASP A 158 1.15 5.88 -51.08
N ARG A 159 0.23 6.66 -50.49
CA ARG A 159 -1.11 6.84 -51.08
C ARG A 159 -0.93 7.79 -52.25
N TYR A 160 -0.74 7.20 -53.43
CA TYR A 160 -0.91 7.85 -54.72
C TYR A 160 -2.13 8.78 -54.71
N GLY A 161 -1.87 10.09 -54.72
CA GLY A 161 -2.79 11.11 -55.19
C GLY A 161 -2.62 11.23 -56.71
N GLY A 162 -3.62 10.81 -57.47
CA GLY A 162 -3.56 10.74 -58.93
C GLY A 162 -3.82 12.06 -59.67
N LYS A 163 -3.68 12.03 -61.01
CA LYS A 163 -4.52 12.75 -61.99
C LYS A 163 -4.48 12.07 -63.38
N ARG A 164 -5.66 12.09 -64.02
CA ARG A 164 -6.09 11.72 -65.40
C ARG A 164 -5.31 12.49 -66.50
N PRO A 165 -5.42 12.23 -67.83
CA PRO A 165 -6.29 11.32 -68.59
C PRO A 165 -5.56 10.17 -69.31
#